data_AF-A0A2X3C0M9-F1
#
_entry.id   AF-A0A2X3C0M9-F1
#
_cell.length_a   1.000
_cell.length_b   1.000
_cell.length_c   1.000
_cell.angle_alpha   90.00
_cell.angle_beta   90.00
_cell.angle_gamma   90.00
#
_symmetry.space_group_name_H-M   'P 1'
#
loop_
_entity.id
_entity.type
_entity.pdbx_description
1 polymer ?
#
loop_
_entity_poly.entity_id
_entity_poly.type
_entity_poly.pdbx_seq_one_letter_code
_entity_poly.pdbx_strand_id
1 'polypeptide(L)' 'MPEADVPGLVKGNTYLTAAEQAQALNGPVNQAIVDTARFLKEQGKVPAAGTDYRQYVTDRFVK' A
#
# COMPACT_ATOMS: atom_id res chain seq x y z
N MET A 1 22.82 -8.86 4.39
CA MET A 1 22.15 -9.75 3.43
C MET A 1 23.18 -10.20 2.42
N PRO A 2 23.42 -11.51 2.27
CA PRO A 2 24.20 -12.07 1.18
C PRO A 2 23.69 -11.60 -0.20
N GLU A 3 24.59 -11.29 -1.14
CA GLU A 3 24.21 -10.91 -2.52
C GLU A 3 23.42 -12.02 -3.23
N ALA A 4 23.70 -13.27 -2.86
CA ALA A 4 23.00 -14.46 -3.37
C ALA A 4 21.50 -14.48 -3.04
N ASP A 5 21.05 -13.75 -2.01
CA ASP A 5 19.64 -13.72 -1.60
C ASP A 5 18.83 -12.70 -2.42
N VAL A 6 19.50 -11.74 -3.07
CA VAL A 6 18.86 -10.63 -3.79
C VAL A 6 17.89 -11.11 -4.87
N PRO A 7 18.22 -12.08 -5.74
CA PRO A 7 17.28 -12.54 -6.77
C PRO A 7 15.97 -13.10 -6.21
N GLY A 8 16.03 -13.76 -5.05
CA GLY A 8 14.85 -14.31 -4.39
C GLY A 8 13.97 -13.22 -3.77
N LEU A 9 14.60 -12.26 -3.09
CA LEU A 9 13.91 -11.13 -2.48
C LEU A 9 13.20 -10.24 -3.51
N VAL A 10 13.82 -10.01 -4.67
CA VAL A 10 13.21 -9.22 -5.75
C VAL A 10 12.02 -9.95 -6.38
N LYS A 11 12.19 -11.24 -6.73
CA LYS A 11 11.13 -12.04 -7.37
C LYS A 11 9.92 -12.33 -6.47
N GLY A 12 10.07 -12.17 -5.15
CA GLY A 12 8.98 -12.34 -4.19
C GLY A 12 7.92 -11.24 -4.22
N ASN A 13 8.13 -10.17 -5.01
CA ASN A 13 7.23 -9.03 -5.11
C ASN A 13 6.85 -8.76 -6.57
N THR A 14 5.68 -8.17 -6.77
CA THR A 14 5.29 -7.58 -8.06
C THR A 14 5.58 -6.08 -8.02
N TYR A 15 6.10 -5.55 -9.12
CA TYR A 15 6.39 -4.13 -9.28
C TYR A 15 5.45 -3.54 -10.30
N LEU A 16 4.89 -2.37 -9.98
CA LEU A 16 3.92 -1.68 -10.80
C LEU A 16 4.61 -0.79 -11.83
N THR A 17 4.13 -0.83 -13.06
CA THR A 17 4.37 0.20 -14.08
C THR A 17 3.75 1.54 -13.68
N ALA A 18 4.15 2.63 -14.35
CA ALA A 18 3.56 3.96 -14.09
C ALA A 18 2.03 3.98 -14.26
N ALA A 19 1.51 3.29 -15.28
CA ALA A 19 0.07 3.20 -15.52
C ALA A 19 -0.65 2.48 -14.37
N GLU A 20 -0.09 1.36 -13.89
CA GLU A 20 -0.67 0.62 -12.76
C GLU A 20 -0.54 1.38 -11.44
N GLN A 21 0.53 2.18 -11.25
CA GLN A 21 0.66 3.07 -10.11
C GLN A 21 -0.45 4.12 -10.07
N ALA A 22 -0.70 4.80 -11.20
CA ALA A 22 -1.78 5.80 -11.29
C ALA A 22 -3.15 5.16 -10.99
N GLN A 23 -3.41 3.97 -11.53
CA GLN A 23 -4.64 3.22 -11.24
C GLN A 23 -4.76 2.82 -9.77
N ALA A 24 -3.68 2.33 -9.15
CA ALA A 24 -3.69 1.93 -7.74
C ALA A 24 -3.89 3.13 -6.80
N LEU A 25 -3.26 4.26 -7.09
CA LEU A 25 -3.32 5.46 -6.27
C LEU A 25 -4.67 6.19 -6.37
N ASN A 26 -5.43 5.99 -7.46
CA ASN A 26 -6.75 6.59 -7.64
C ASN A 26 -7.91 5.78 -6.99
N GLY A 27 -7.62 4.85 -6.08
CA GLY A 27 -8.68 4.15 -5.35
C GLY A 27 -8.20 2.97 -4.50
N PRO A 28 -7.62 1.92 -5.11
CA PRO A 28 -7.22 0.69 -4.40
C PRO A 28 -6.35 0.93 -3.15
N VAL A 29 -5.40 1.86 -3.22
CA VAL A 29 -4.52 2.17 -2.08
C VAL A 29 -5.31 2.74 -0.89
N ASN A 30 -6.29 3.60 -1.13
CA ASN A 30 -7.15 4.11 -0.05
C ASN A 30 -7.90 2.98 0.64
N GLN A 31 -8.50 2.08 -0.15
CA GLN A 31 -9.23 0.93 0.38
C GLN A 31 -8.32 0.02 1.21
N ALA A 32 -7.10 -0.26 0.73
CA ALA A 32 -6.12 -1.05 1.46
C ALA A 32 -5.76 -0.42 2.82
N ILE A 33 -5.64 0.90 2.90
CA ILE A 33 -5.39 1.60 4.16
C ILE A 33 -6.60 1.49 5.10
N VAL A 34 -7.83 1.67 4.58
CA VAL A 34 -9.07 1.49 5.37
C VAL A 34 -9.14 0.09 5.99
N ASP A 35 -8.93 -0.95 5.19
CA ASP A 35 -9.02 -2.33 5.64
C ASP A 35 -7.92 -2.68 6.64
N THR A 36 -6.69 -2.20 6.39
CA THR A 36 -5.57 -2.38 7.33
C THR A 36 -5.82 -1.67 8.65
N ALA A 37 -6.31 -0.43 8.63
CA ALA A 37 -6.62 0.31 9.86
C ALA A 37 -7.74 -0.35 10.66
N ARG A 38 -8.77 -0.88 9.99
CA ARG A 38 -9.84 -1.66 10.63
C ARG A 38 -9.27 -2.90 11.31
N PHE A 39 -8.46 -3.68 10.60
CA PHE A 39 -7.81 -4.87 11.15
C PHE A 39 -6.93 -4.55 12.37
N LEU A 40 -6.12 -3.49 12.29
CA LEU A 40 -5.30 -3.05 13.43
C LEU A 40 -6.14 -2.61 14.62
N LYS A 41 -7.29 -1.97 14.40
CA LYS A 41 -8.23 -1.60 15.45
C LYS A 41 -8.84 -2.84 16.12
N GLU A 42 -9.27 -3.82 15.34
CA GLU A 42 -9.79 -5.11 15.84
C GLU A 42 -8.76 -5.86 16.69
N GLN A 43 -7.47 -5.73 16.37
CA GLN A 43 -6.37 -6.28 17.15
C GLN A 43 -5.93 -5.41 18.34
N GLY A 44 -6.57 -4.25 18.57
CA GLY A 44 -6.19 -3.32 19.63
C GLY A 44 -4.83 -2.63 19.43
N LYS A 45 -4.30 -2.62 18.21
CA LYS A 45 -3.02 -1.96 17.87
C LYS A 45 -3.15 -0.47 17.61
N VAL A 46 -4.36 -0.02 17.28
CA VAL A 46 -4.71 1.41 17.17
C VAL A 46 -6.05 1.67 17.85
N PRO A 47 -6.25 2.83 18.50
CA PRO A 47 -7.48 3.12 19.25
C PRO A 47 -8.68 3.45 18.33
N ALA A 48 -8.42 3.90 17.10
CA ALA A 48 -9.45 4.29 16.14
C ALA A 48 -8.99 4.02 14.70
N ALA A 49 -9.95 3.91 13.79
CA ALA A 49 -9.73 3.75 12.36
C ALA A 49 -10.76 4.61 11.60
N GLY A 50 -10.28 5.45 10.69
CA GLY A 50 -11.11 6.21 9.77
C GLY A 50 -11.71 5.33 8.66
N THR A 51 -12.70 5.88 7.97
CA THR A 51 -13.39 5.26 6.83
C THR A 51 -12.91 5.78 5.47
N ASP A 52 -12.08 6.83 5.47
CA ASP A 52 -11.45 7.38 4.29
C ASP A 52 -10.07 7.98 4.63
N TYR A 53 -9.06 7.61 3.84
CA TYR A 53 -7.67 8.04 3.96
C TYR A 53 -7.15 8.70 2.68
N ARG A 54 -8.03 9.13 1.75
CA ARG A 54 -7.62 9.82 0.51
C ARG A 54 -6.73 11.04 0.73
N GLN A 55 -6.81 11.70 1.89
CA GLN A 55 -5.90 12.80 2.24
C GLN A 55 -4.41 12.37 2.31
N TYR A 56 -4.14 11.07 2.45
CA TYR A 56 -2.80 10.48 2.51
C TYR A 56 -2.38 9.80 1.19
N VAL A 57 -3.20 9.86 0.14
CA VAL A 57 -2.96 9.17 -1.14
C VAL A 57 -3.12 10.16 -2.29
N THR A 58 -2.15 10.21 -3.21
CA THR A 58 -2.24 11.03 -4.40
C THR A 58 -1.47 10.41 -5.56
N ASP A 59 -2.02 10.51 -6.76
CA ASP A 59 -1.40 10.11 -8.03
C ASP A 59 -0.69 11.28 -8.74
N ARG A 60 -0.78 12.51 -8.21
CA ARG A 60 -0.29 13.76 -8.82
C ARG A 60 1.19 13.72 -9.26
N PHE A 61 1.99 12.86 -8.64
CA PHE A 61 3.43 12.77 -8.85
C PHE A 61 3.86 11.56 -9.69
N VAL A 62 2.91 10.73 -10.13
CA VAL A 62 3.19 9.65 -11.08
C VAL A 62 3.26 10.27 -12.48
N LYS A 63 4.39 10.11 -13.17
CA LYS A 63 4.62 10.59 -14.54
C LYS A 63 4.67 9.44 -15.52
#